data_AF-A0A419DSG5-F1
#
_entry.id   AF-A0A419DSG5-F1
#
_cell.length_a   1.000
_cell.length_b   1.000
_cell.length_c   1.000
_cell.angle_alpha   90.00
_cell.angle_beta   90.00
_cell.angle_gamma   90.00
#
_symmetry.space_group_name_H-M   'P 1'
#
loop_
_entity.id
_entity.type
_entity.pdbx_description
1 polymer ?
#
loop_
_entity_poly.entity_id
_entity_poly.type
_entity_poly.pdbx_seq_one_letter_code
_entity_poly.pdbx_strand_id
1 'polypeptide(L)'
;MLSNIKNTYGKEYDTYQKYYQKTMQLILVVGLLTALLAFGVAFYFEEFIIEQATTIAEQIQSDSSEQNHESQFMSTFSNNIWIGAVIIICGLIPIFGIPVLYALLSFAAVGIIAGYGMIMEYDVLKTILVSFVPHAIFEIIPILYSVAIGMYVNRNIMSKLFFKRRTSEPLRKMVVQSLVGYLIVVIPVFFVAALIESFVTTRLIDVFL
;
A
#
# COMPACT_ATOMS: atom_id res chain seq x y z
N MET A 1 19.92 20.56 -16.07
CA MET A 1 18.72 20.06 -15.37
C MET A 1 18.56 18.54 -15.50
N LEU A 2 18.59 17.98 -16.72
CA LEU A 2 18.46 16.53 -16.95
C LEU A 2 19.56 15.65 -16.30
N SER A 3 20.82 16.12 -16.24
CA SER A 3 21.90 15.34 -15.61
C SER A 3 21.73 15.18 -14.09
N ASN A 4 21.16 16.19 -13.43
CA ASN A 4 20.88 16.14 -11.99
C ASN A 4 19.74 15.15 -11.68
N ILE A 5 18.69 15.12 -12.50
CA ILE A 5 17.58 14.17 -12.35
C ILE A 5 18.09 12.74 -12.53
N LYS A 6 18.86 12.46 -13.59
CA LYS A 6 19.44 11.13 -13.83
C LYS A 6 20.32 10.66 -12.67
N ASN A 7 21.11 11.57 -12.08
CA ASN A 7 21.95 11.27 -10.93
C ASN A 7 21.13 10.93 -9.68
N THR A 8 20.03 11.65 -9.43
CA THR A 8 19.12 11.37 -8.31
C THR A 8 18.47 10.00 -8.45
N TYR A 9 17.91 9.67 -9.62
CA TYR A 9 17.34 8.34 -9.86
C TYR A 9 18.38 7.22 -9.78
N GLY A 10 19.61 7.45 -10.25
CA GLY A 10 20.69 6.48 -10.10
C GLY A 10 21.01 6.16 -8.65
N LYS A 11 21.13 7.19 -7.80
CA LYS A 11 21.36 7.02 -6.34
C LYS A 11 20.19 6.33 -5.63
N GLU A 12 18.96 6.65 -6.04
CA GLU A 12 17.77 5.99 -5.51
C GLU A 12 17.75 4.52 -5.90
N TYR A 13 18.10 4.20 -7.13
CA TYR A 13 18.17 2.83 -7.62
C TYR A 13 19.23 2.00 -6.89
N ASP A 14 20.41 2.56 -6.64
CA ASP A 14 21.45 1.92 -5.83
C ASP A 14 20.96 1.63 -4.40
N THR A 15 20.23 2.59 -3.82
CA THR A 15 19.62 2.42 -2.48
C THR A 15 18.55 1.34 -2.51
N TYR A 16 17.72 1.31 -3.55
CA TYR A 16 16.70 0.31 -3.75
C TYR A 16 17.30 -1.10 -3.80
N GLN A 17 18.32 -1.32 -4.63
CA GLN A 17 18.97 -2.63 -4.74
C GLN A 17 19.59 -3.05 -3.40
N LYS A 18 20.21 -2.12 -2.68
CA LYS A 18 20.92 -2.41 -1.44
C LYS A 18 20.00 -2.67 -0.25
N TYR A 19 18.91 -1.90 -0.11
CA TYR A 19 18.10 -1.88 1.12
C TYR A 19 16.63 -2.25 0.91
N TYR A 20 16.03 -1.93 -0.23
CA TYR A 20 14.58 -2.02 -0.43
C TYR A 20 14.15 -3.33 -1.10
N GLN A 21 14.86 -3.78 -2.13
CA GLN A 21 14.45 -4.89 -3.00
C GLN A 21 14.06 -6.15 -2.22
N LYS A 22 14.95 -6.65 -1.35
CA LYS A 22 14.68 -7.87 -0.56
C LYS A 22 13.52 -7.69 0.40
N THR A 23 13.40 -6.49 0.98
CA THR A 23 12.30 -6.16 1.90
C THR A 23 10.98 -6.17 1.16
N MET A 24 10.90 -5.53 -0.02
CA MET A 24 9.70 -5.51 -0.86
C MET A 24 9.30 -6.92 -1.32
N GLN A 25 10.25 -7.71 -1.82
CA GLN A 25 9.97 -9.09 -2.25
C GLN A 25 9.45 -9.95 -1.11
N LEU A 26 10.07 -9.85 0.07
CA LEU A 26 9.62 -10.58 1.26
C LEU A 26 8.20 -10.17 1.66
N ILE A 27 7.92 -8.87 1.73
CA ILE A 27 6.60 -8.37 2.12
C ILE A 27 5.54 -8.75 1.08
N LEU A 28 5.88 -8.74 -0.21
CA LEU A 28 4.97 -9.19 -1.26
C LEU A 28 4.61 -10.67 -1.07
N VAL A 29 5.61 -11.54 -0.88
CA VAL A 29 5.37 -12.98 -0.69
C VAL A 29 4.57 -13.24 0.59
N VAL A 30 5.00 -12.66 1.72
CA VAL A 30 4.30 -12.83 3.00
C VAL A 30 2.89 -12.22 2.94
N GLY A 31 2.74 -11.06 2.32
CA GLY A 31 1.45 -10.40 2.12
C GLY A 31 0.48 -11.23 1.30
N LEU A 32 0.93 -11.82 0.18
CA LEU A 32 0.10 -12.75 -0.60
C LEU A 32 -0.32 -13.97 0.22
N LEU A 33 0.58 -14.54 1.02
CA LEU A 33 0.23 -15.62 1.94
C LEU A 33 -0.78 -15.16 3.00
N THR A 34 -0.63 -13.95 3.53
CA THR A 34 -1.57 -13.35 4.48
C THR A 34 -2.95 -13.15 3.83
N ALA A 35 -3.03 -12.69 2.58
CA ALA A 35 -4.27 -12.56 1.85
C ALA A 35 -4.96 -13.92 1.67
N LEU A 36 -4.21 -14.97 1.28
CA LEU A 36 -4.75 -16.33 1.14
C LEU A 36 -5.25 -16.91 2.47
N LEU A 37 -4.50 -16.68 3.56
CA LEU A 37 -4.93 -17.10 4.90
C LEU A 37 -6.20 -16.34 5.32
N ALA A 38 -6.24 -15.03 5.11
CA ALA A 38 -7.38 -14.20 5.48
C ALA A 38 -8.65 -14.55 4.67
N PHE A 39 -8.47 -14.90 3.39
CA PHE A 39 -9.53 -15.48 2.55
C PHE A 39 -10.08 -16.77 3.15
N GLY A 40 -9.22 -17.70 3.57
CA GLY A 40 -9.65 -18.94 4.24
C GLY A 40 -10.34 -18.68 5.59
N VAL A 41 -9.86 -17.72 6.37
CA VAL A 41 -10.45 -17.31 7.65
C VAL A 41 -11.84 -16.73 7.47
N ALA A 42 -12.13 -16.07 6.33
CA ALA A 42 -13.45 -15.49 6.07
C ALA A 42 -14.57 -16.55 6.11
N PHE A 43 -14.32 -17.76 5.59
CA PHE A 43 -15.27 -18.90 5.63
C PHE A 43 -15.46 -19.51 7.03
N TYR A 44 -14.54 -19.25 7.95
CA TYR A 44 -14.68 -19.73 9.33
C TYR A 44 -15.52 -18.76 10.19
N PHE A 45 -15.52 -17.48 9.82
CA PHE A 45 -16.21 -16.41 10.56
C PHE A 45 -17.26 -15.71 9.68
N GLU A 46 -18.00 -16.46 8.87
CA GLU A 46 -18.90 -15.92 7.84
C GLU A 46 -19.88 -14.89 8.41
N GLU A 47 -20.59 -15.23 9.49
CA GLU A 47 -21.57 -14.32 10.13
C GLU A 47 -20.93 -12.98 10.51
N PHE A 48 -19.76 -13.01 11.14
CA PHE A 48 -19.03 -11.81 11.55
C PHE A 48 -18.54 -10.99 10.35
N ILE A 49 -18.05 -11.65 9.29
CA ILE A 49 -17.60 -10.96 8.08
C ILE A 49 -18.76 -10.29 7.37
N ILE A 50 -19.92 -10.95 7.27
CA ILE A 50 -21.11 -10.38 6.64
C ILE A 50 -21.58 -9.14 7.42
N GLU A 51 -21.70 -9.23 8.74
CA GLU A 51 -22.14 -8.11 9.61
C GLU A 51 -21.21 -6.89 9.47
N GLN A 52 -19.90 -7.12 9.51
CA GLN A 52 -18.93 -6.02 9.39
C GLN A 52 -18.87 -5.45 7.97
N ALA A 53 -18.91 -6.29 6.94
CA ALA A 53 -18.85 -5.86 5.54
C ALA A 53 -20.10 -5.06 5.14
N THR A 54 -21.28 -5.47 5.58
CA THR A 54 -22.54 -4.74 5.34
C THR A 54 -22.53 -3.38 6.02
N THR A 55 -22.11 -3.30 7.29
CA THR A 55 -21.94 -2.03 8.00
C THR A 55 -20.99 -1.07 7.28
N ILE A 56 -19.85 -1.57 6.78
CA ILE A 56 -18.89 -0.76 6.02
C ILE A 56 -19.48 -0.31 4.68
N ALA A 57 -20.20 -1.20 3.99
CA ALA A 57 -20.83 -0.88 2.70
C ALA A 57 -21.89 0.23 2.84
N GLU A 58 -22.72 0.18 3.88
CA GLU A 58 -23.71 1.23 4.17
C GLU A 58 -23.05 2.59 4.42
N GLN A 59 -21.94 2.62 5.17
CA GLN A 59 -21.17 3.84 5.40
C GLN A 59 -20.61 4.42 4.09
N ILE A 60 -20.03 3.57 3.25
CA ILE A 60 -19.45 3.99 1.96
C ILE A 60 -20.55 4.51 1.02
N GLN A 61 -21.72 3.86 0.97
CA GLN A 61 -22.81 4.25 0.07
C GLN A 61 -23.42 5.60 0.43
N SER A 62 -23.44 5.95 1.73
CA SER A 62 -23.88 7.26 2.19
C SER A 62 -22.94 8.42 1.80
N ASP A 63 -21.67 8.12 1.54
CA ASP A 63 -20.60 9.10 1.25
C ASP A 63 -20.32 9.26 -0.26
N SER A 64 -20.84 8.33 -1.09
CA SER A 64 -20.52 8.19 -2.52
C SER A 64 -21.60 8.71 -3.48
N SER A 65 -22.80 9.05 -3.02
CA SER A 65 -23.90 9.51 -3.88
C SER A 65 -23.69 10.90 -4.54
N GLU A 66 -22.60 11.62 -4.24
CA GLU A 66 -22.34 12.97 -4.77
C GLU A 66 -20.95 13.14 -5.43
N GLN A 67 -20.13 12.10 -5.54
CA GLN A 67 -18.75 12.26 -6.01
C GLN A 67 -18.61 12.11 -7.53
N ASN A 68 -18.13 13.17 -8.20
CA ASN A 68 -17.67 13.11 -9.58
C ASN A 68 -16.25 12.49 -9.66
N HIS A 69 -15.81 12.04 -10.84
CA HIS A 69 -14.48 11.41 -11.02
C HIS A 69 -13.31 12.29 -10.52
N GLU A 70 -13.44 13.62 -10.60
CA GLU A 70 -12.41 14.55 -10.11
C GLU A 70 -12.29 14.55 -8.59
N SER A 71 -13.41 14.52 -7.86
CA SER A 71 -13.41 14.42 -6.40
C SER A 71 -12.92 13.05 -5.94
N GLN A 72 -13.30 11.98 -6.65
CA GLN A 72 -12.80 10.63 -6.38
C GLN A 72 -11.29 10.57 -6.56
N PHE A 73 -10.76 11.12 -7.66
CA PHE A 73 -9.32 11.21 -7.91
C PHE A 73 -8.59 11.93 -6.80
N MET A 74 -9.05 13.12 -6.41
CA MET A 74 -8.39 13.92 -5.39
C MET A 74 -8.43 13.23 -4.02
N SER A 75 -9.56 12.60 -3.67
CA SER A 75 -9.73 11.85 -2.42
C SER A 75 -8.78 10.66 -2.37
N THR A 76 -8.81 9.79 -3.37
CA THR A 76 -7.95 8.60 -3.46
C THR A 76 -6.47 8.97 -3.48
N PHE A 77 -6.08 9.98 -4.28
CA PHE A 77 -4.69 10.41 -4.35
C PHE A 77 -4.18 10.98 -3.03
N SER A 78 -4.97 11.85 -2.37
CA SER A 78 -4.58 12.46 -1.10
C SER A 78 -4.50 11.43 0.01
N ASN A 79 -5.44 10.48 0.06
CA ASN A 79 -5.43 9.38 1.00
C ASN A 79 -4.21 8.48 0.80
N ASN A 80 -3.88 8.12 -0.44
CA ASN A 80 -2.73 7.25 -0.74
C ASN A 80 -1.40 7.92 -0.40
N ILE A 81 -1.27 9.23 -0.65
CA ILE A 81 -0.13 10.02 -0.17
C ILE A 81 -0.09 9.97 1.38
N TRP A 82 -1.21 10.25 2.04
CA TRP A 82 -1.23 10.22 3.50
C TRP A 82 -0.80 8.86 4.06
N ILE A 83 -1.34 7.77 3.51
CA ILE A 83 -0.98 6.40 3.85
C ILE A 83 0.51 6.15 3.67
N GLY A 84 1.08 6.45 2.49
CA GLY A 84 2.50 6.24 2.22
C GLY A 84 3.40 6.99 3.20
N ALA A 85 3.04 8.23 3.52
CA ALA A 85 3.76 9.05 4.50
C ALA A 85 3.67 8.44 5.91
N VAL A 86 2.48 8.04 6.36
CA VAL A 86 2.27 7.41 7.67
C VAL A 86 3.09 6.13 7.81
N ILE A 87 3.13 5.27 6.79
CA ILE A 87 3.95 4.04 6.79
C ILE A 87 5.43 4.37 7.03
N ILE A 88 5.96 5.39 6.35
CA ILE A 88 7.35 5.82 6.51
C ILE A 88 7.60 6.40 7.90
N ILE A 89 6.68 7.23 8.40
CA ILE A 89 6.76 7.85 9.74
C ILE A 89 6.71 6.79 10.84
N CYS A 90 5.88 5.76 10.68
CA CYS A 90 5.84 4.59 11.57
C CYS A 90 7.21 3.90 11.68
N GLY A 91 8.07 4.02 10.67
CA GLY A 91 9.46 3.55 10.73
C GLY A 91 10.30 4.24 11.80
N LEU A 92 9.94 5.44 12.26
CA LEU A 92 10.64 6.14 13.35
C LEU A 92 10.36 5.54 14.73
N ILE A 93 9.26 4.77 14.86
CA ILE A 93 8.90 4.13 16.12
C ILE A 93 9.89 2.99 16.38
N PRO A 94 10.54 2.92 17.56
CA PRO A 94 11.59 1.95 17.85
C PRO A 94 11.02 0.57 18.24
N ILE A 95 10.09 0.06 17.44
CA ILE A 95 9.58 -1.31 17.51
C ILE A 95 9.81 -1.92 16.13
N PHE A 96 10.49 -3.06 16.10
CA PHE A 96 10.89 -3.69 14.85
C PHE A 96 9.68 -4.15 14.04
N GLY A 97 9.63 -3.76 12.77
CA GLY A 97 8.63 -4.29 11.83
C GLY A 97 7.29 -3.56 11.79
N ILE A 98 7.09 -2.45 12.51
CA ILE A 98 5.82 -1.69 12.45
C ILE A 98 5.37 -1.38 11.02
N PRO A 99 6.22 -0.86 10.10
CA PRO A 99 5.78 -0.56 8.75
C PRO A 99 5.22 -1.79 8.00
N VAL A 100 5.71 -2.99 8.31
CA VAL A 100 5.25 -4.25 7.68
C VAL A 100 3.82 -4.58 8.11
N LEU A 101 3.43 -4.27 9.34
CA LEU A 101 2.08 -4.54 9.83
C LEU A 101 1.01 -3.87 8.97
N TYR A 102 1.26 -2.64 8.53
CA TYR A 102 0.34 -1.94 7.63
C TYR A 102 0.11 -2.74 6.34
N ALA A 103 1.19 -3.17 5.68
CA ALA A 103 1.08 -3.97 4.46
C ALA A 103 0.32 -5.28 4.70
N LEU A 104 0.63 -6.00 5.78
CA LEU A 104 -0.05 -7.25 6.09
C LEU A 104 -1.55 -7.06 6.35
N LEU A 105 -1.93 -5.98 7.02
CA LEU A 105 -3.34 -5.62 7.21
C LEU A 105 -4.02 -5.29 5.87
N SER A 106 -3.36 -4.54 4.98
CA SER A 106 -3.91 -4.26 3.64
C SER A 106 -4.10 -5.54 2.83
N PHE A 107 -3.12 -6.44 2.81
CA PHE A 107 -3.26 -7.74 2.13
C PHE A 107 -4.34 -8.63 2.78
N ALA A 108 -4.44 -8.63 4.11
CA ALA A 108 -5.49 -9.36 4.82
C ALA A 108 -6.89 -8.84 4.46
N ALA A 109 -7.06 -7.52 4.38
CA ALA A 109 -8.33 -6.89 3.98
C ALA A 109 -8.76 -7.35 2.59
N VAL A 110 -7.85 -7.40 1.62
CA VAL A 110 -8.13 -7.93 0.27
C VAL A 110 -8.61 -9.38 0.34
N GLY A 111 -7.93 -10.22 1.14
CA GLY A 111 -8.32 -11.62 1.33
C GLY A 111 -9.73 -11.76 1.92
N ILE A 112 -10.05 -10.96 2.95
CA ILE A 112 -11.37 -10.94 3.60
C ILE A 112 -12.45 -10.49 2.61
N ILE A 113 -12.22 -9.42 1.85
CA ILE A 113 -13.19 -8.90 0.86
C ILE A 113 -13.46 -9.94 -0.23
N ALA A 114 -12.42 -10.63 -0.72
CA ALA A 114 -12.59 -11.72 -1.67
C ALA A 114 -13.39 -12.88 -1.09
N GLY A 115 -13.15 -13.23 0.19
CA GLY A 115 -13.91 -14.26 0.91
C GLY A 115 -15.38 -13.88 1.08
N TYR A 116 -15.64 -12.66 1.53
CA TYR A 116 -16.99 -12.09 1.61
C TYR A 116 -17.73 -12.18 0.27
N GLY A 117 -17.06 -11.80 -0.83
CA GLY A 117 -17.67 -11.90 -2.15
C GLY A 117 -18.08 -13.32 -2.53
N MET A 118 -17.29 -14.34 -2.12
CA MET A 118 -17.60 -15.74 -2.40
C MET A 118 -18.79 -16.23 -1.56
N ILE A 119 -18.84 -15.82 -0.29
CA ILE A 119 -19.93 -16.16 0.64
C ILE A 119 -21.25 -15.56 0.15
N MET A 120 -21.23 -14.35 -0.39
CA MET A 120 -22.40 -13.66 -0.94
C MET A 120 -22.77 -14.10 -2.37
N GLU A 121 -22.15 -15.16 -2.89
CA GLU A 121 -22.37 -15.68 -4.24
C GLU A 121 -22.15 -14.66 -5.37
N TYR A 122 -21.35 -13.62 -5.14
CA TYR A 122 -20.94 -12.71 -6.20
C TYR A 122 -19.96 -13.40 -7.15
N ASP A 123 -19.89 -12.93 -8.39
CA ASP A 123 -18.86 -13.37 -9.34
C ASP A 123 -17.51 -12.76 -8.95
N VAL A 124 -16.87 -13.36 -7.94
CA VAL A 124 -15.62 -12.86 -7.34
C VAL A 124 -14.50 -12.80 -8.36
N LEU A 125 -14.43 -13.76 -9.28
CA LEU A 125 -13.40 -13.75 -10.32
C LEU A 125 -13.57 -12.53 -11.24
N LYS A 126 -14.80 -12.26 -11.68
CA LYS A 126 -15.09 -11.09 -12.50
C LYS A 126 -14.86 -9.80 -11.73
N THR A 127 -15.33 -9.69 -10.49
CA THR A 127 -15.12 -8.51 -9.64
C THR A 127 -13.64 -8.25 -9.38
N ILE A 128 -12.84 -9.29 -9.12
CA ILE A 128 -11.39 -9.15 -8.96
C ILE A 128 -10.75 -8.68 -10.26
N LEU A 129 -11.11 -9.26 -11.40
CA LEU A 129 -10.48 -8.91 -12.68
C LEU A 129 -10.85 -7.50 -13.18
N VAL A 130 -12.10 -7.09 -12.98
CA VAL A 130 -12.65 -5.82 -13.47
C VAL A 130 -12.36 -4.68 -12.50
N SER A 131 -12.57 -4.91 -11.21
CA SER A 131 -12.43 -3.88 -10.19
C SER A 131 -11.06 -3.89 -9.56
N PHE A 132 -10.55 -5.06 -9.13
CA PHE A 132 -9.35 -5.12 -8.28
C PHE A 132 -8.03 -5.01 -9.05
N VAL A 133 -7.85 -5.84 -10.08
CA VAL A 133 -6.56 -5.94 -10.80
C VAL A 133 -6.10 -4.61 -11.42
N PRO A 134 -6.95 -3.80 -12.08
CA PRO A 134 -6.50 -2.58 -12.73
C PRO A 134 -5.86 -1.57 -11.77
N HIS A 135 -6.40 -1.42 -10.55
CA HIS A 135 -5.85 -0.49 -9.57
C HIS A 135 -4.78 -1.12 -8.69
N ALA A 136 -4.98 -2.37 -8.24
CA ALA A 136 -4.12 -3.02 -7.26
C ALA A 136 -2.67 -3.12 -7.74
N ILE A 137 -2.44 -3.34 -9.05
CA ILE A 137 -1.08 -3.39 -9.61
C ILE A 137 -0.34 -2.07 -9.36
N PHE A 138 -1.01 -0.93 -9.57
CA PHE A 138 -0.38 0.39 -9.46
C PHE A 138 -0.32 0.90 -8.02
N GLU A 139 -1.21 0.44 -7.14
CA GLU A 139 -1.24 0.87 -5.73
C GLU A 139 -0.32 0.02 -4.84
N ILE A 140 -0.20 -1.28 -5.09
CA ILE A 140 0.65 -2.18 -4.28
C ILE A 140 2.13 -1.78 -4.41
N ILE A 141 2.58 -1.36 -5.59
CA ILE A 141 3.98 -0.97 -5.83
C ILE A 141 4.44 0.17 -4.89
N PRO A 142 3.79 1.35 -4.85
CA PRO A 142 4.17 2.47 -3.98
C PRO A 142 3.94 2.17 -2.49
N ILE A 143 2.94 1.35 -2.13
CA ILE A 143 2.77 0.87 -0.74
C ILE A 143 3.98 0.04 -0.33
N LEU A 144 4.35 -0.99 -1.09
CA LEU A 144 5.52 -1.83 -0.79
C LEU A 144 6.81 -1.01 -0.72
N TYR A 145 6.95 -0.01 -1.60
CA TYR A 145 8.09 0.90 -1.60
C TYR A 145 8.12 1.74 -0.32
N SER A 146 6.97 2.29 0.10
CA SER A 146 6.84 3.05 1.35
C SER A 146 7.18 2.21 2.57
N VAL A 147 6.74 0.95 2.60
CA VAL A 147 7.08 0.00 3.67
C VAL A 147 8.58 -0.29 3.67
N ALA A 148 9.20 -0.43 2.50
CA ALA A 148 10.64 -0.66 2.41
C ALA A 148 11.47 0.55 2.89
N ILE A 149 11.05 1.77 2.55
CA ILE A 149 11.62 3.00 3.12
C ILE A 149 11.42 3.01 4.65
N GLY A 150 10.20 2.78 5.13
CA GLY A 150 9.87 2.73 6.55
C GLY A 150 10.70 1.69 7.30
N MET A 151 10.91 0.51 6.73
CA MET A 151 11.75 -0.55 7.29
C MET A 151 13.23 -0.21 7.29
N TYR A 152 13.72 0.49 6.27
CA TYR A 152 15.08 1.04 6.27
C TYR A 152 15.27 2.04 7.41
N VAL A 153 14.29 2.93 7.64
CA VAL A 153 14.31 3.86 8.77
C VAL A 153 14.29 3.10 10.10
N ASN A 154 13.34 2.18 10.25
CA ASN A 154 13.13 1.37 11.45
C ASN A 154 14.36 0.58 11.86
N ARG A 155 15.02 -0.10 10.90
CA ARG A 155 16.26 -0.85 11.15
C ARG A 155 17.39 0.06 11.67
N ASN A 156 17.54 1.25 11.11
CA ASN A 156 18.56 2.20 11.53
C ASN A 156 18.26 2.78 12.92
N ILE A 157 17.00 3.13 13.22
CA ILE A 157 16.57 3.58 14.54
C ILE A 157 16.82 2.49 15.59
N MET A 158 16.38 1.26 15.33
CA MET A 158 16.61 0.11 16.23
C MET A 158 18.10 -0.12 16.47
N SER A 159 18.92 -0.09 15.42
CA SER A 159 20.37 -0.25 15.52
C SER A 159 21.05 0.84 16.36
N LYS A 160 20.54 2.07 16.29
CA LYS A 160 21.07 3.22 17.02
C LYS A 160 20.68 3.19 18.51
N LEU A 161 19.42 2.89 18.82
CA LEU A 161 18.92 2.89 20.20
C LEU A 161 19.39 1.66 21.00
N PHE A 162 19.23 0.47 20.44
CA PHE A 162 19.43 -0.77 21.20
C PHE A 162 20.81 -1.39 21.03
N PHE A 163 21.42 -1.27 19.85
CA PHE A 163 22.66 -1.99 19.55
C PHE A 163 23.91 -1.10 19.53
N LYS A 164 23.76 0.22 19.73
CA LYS A 164 24.85 1.24 19.68
C LYS A 164 25.85 1.02 18.54
N ARG A 165 25.41 0.47 17.41
CA ARG A 165 26.32 0.14 16.30
C ARG A 165 26.73 1.43 15.60
N ARG A 166 28.04 1.68 15.50
CA ARG A 166 28.61 2.80 14.73
C ARG A 166 28.26 2.78 13.24
N THR A 167 27.70 1.67 12.73
CA THR A 167 27.33 1.49 11.32
C THR A 167 25.93 2.01 10.97
N SER A 168 25.17 2.58 11.91
CA SER A 168 23.87 3.19 11.61
C SER A 168 24.04 4.45 10.77
N GLU A 169 23.21 4.62 9.75
CA GLU A 169 23.24 5.81 8.89
C GLU A 169 22.92 7.09 9.70
N PRO A 170 23.49 8.25 9.34
CA PRO A 170 23.13 9.52 9.96
C PRO A 170 21.63 9.82 9.77
N LEU A 171 20.97 10.37 10.80
CA LEU A 171 19.53 10.69 10.73
C LEU A 171 19.20 11.59 9.54
N ARG A 172 20.05 12.60 9.26
CA ARG A 172 19.90 13.47 8.09
C ARG A 172 19.88 12.68 6.79
N LYS A 173 20.77 11.68 6.64
CA LYS A 173 20.82 10.86 5.43
C LYS A 173 19.58 9.96 5.33
N MET A 174 19.11 9.41 6.45
CA MET A 174 17.88 8.62 6.47
C MET A 174 16.66 9.44 6.02
N VAL A 175 16.50 10.65 6.58
CA VAL A 175 15.37 11.55 6.24
C VAL A 175 15.45 11.99 4.78
N VAL A 176 16.61 12.43 4.32
CA VAL A 176 16.79 12.85 2.91
C VAL A 176 16.52 11.70 1.96
N GLN A 177 17.06 10.51 2.22
CA GLN A 177 16.83 9.34 1.39
C GLN A 177 15.35 8.95 1.34
N SER A 178 14.68 8.95 2.49
CA SER A 178 13.25 8.62 2.59
C SER A 178 12.40 9.64 1.83
N LEU A 179 12.71 10.93 1.98
CA LEU A 179 12.00 12.00 1.30
C LEU A 179 12.20 11.93 -0.22
N VAL A 180 13.44 11.66 -0.67
CA VAL A 180 13.75 11.53 -2.10
C VAL A 180 12.98 10.35 -2.70
N GLY A 181 13.08 9.16 -2.13
CA GLY A 181 12.34 7.99 -2.61
C GLY A 181 10.83 8.21 -2.61
N TYR A 182 10.30 8.87 -1.57
CA TYR A 182 8.89 9.20 -1.47
C TYR A 182 8.42 10.18 -2.57
N LEU A 183 9.15 11.28 -2.78
CA LEU A 183 8.77 12.31 -3.76
C LEU A 183 8.96 11.87 -5.22
N ILE A 184 10.00 11.09 -5.52
CA ILE A 184 10.33 10.76 -6.92
C ILE A 184 9.79 9.41 -7.37
N VAL A 185 9.47 8.49 -6.45
CA VAL A 185 8.94 7.16 -6.78
C VAL A 185 7.50 7.00 -6.28
N VAL A 186 7.27 7.20 -4.99
CA VAL A 186 5.97 6.87 -4.37
C VAL A 186 4.86 7.79 -4.87
N ILE A 187 5.04 9.11 -4.78
CA ILE A 187 3.99 10.08 -5.20
C ILE A 187 3.64 9.95 -6.68
N PRO A 188 4.59 9.90 -7.64
CA PRO A 188 4.26 9.77 -9.05
C PRO A 188 3.50 8.48 -9.37
N VAL A 189 3.85 7.36 -8.71
CA VAL A 189 3.15 6.09 -8.95
C VAL A 189 1.75 6.11 -8.33
N PHE A 190 1.57 6.68 -7.14
CA PHE A 190 0.22 6.89 -6.57
C PHE A 190 -0.66 7.81 -7.42
N PHE A 191 -0.07 8.82 -8.06
CA PHE A 191 -0.80 9.69 -8.99
C PHE A 191 -1.37 8.89 -10.16
N VAL A 192 -0.55 8.02 -10.76
CA VAL A 192 -0.99 7.11 -11.83
C VAL A 192 -2.05 6.13 -11.32
N ALA A 193 -1.86 5.56 -10.12
CA ALA A 193 -2.84 4.67 -9.51
C ALA A 193 -4.21 5.34 -9.33
N ALA A 194 -4.24 6.57 -8.80
CA ALA A 194 -5.48 7.32 -8.61
C ALA A 194 -6.17 7.70 -9.93
N LEU A 195 -5.40 8.00 -10.97
CA LEU A 195 -5.95 8.23 -12.32
C LEU A 195 -6.60 6.95 -12.87
N ILE A 196 -5.92 5.81 -12.74
CA ILE A 196 -6.47 4.53 -13.19
C ILE A 196 -7.74 4.20 -12.41
N GLU A 197 -7.72 4.38 -11.10
CA GLU A 197 -8.89 4.11 -10.27
C GLU A 197 -10.10 4.94 -10.67
N SER A 198 -9.93 6.26 -10.76
CA SER A 198 -11.07 7.18 -10.91
C SER A 198 -11.62 7.24 -12.34
N PHE A 199 -10.81 6.90 -13.35
CA PHE A 199 -11.20 7.01 -14.75
C PHE A 199 -11.32 5.68 -15.48
N VAL A 200 -10.55 4.66 -15.08
CA VAL A 200 -10.55 3.35 -15.73
C VAL A 200 -11.34 2.35 -14.89
N THR A 201 -10.96 2.15 -13.62
CA THR A 201 -11.63 1.16 -12.75
C THR A 201 -13.10 1.50 -12.56
N THR A 202 -13.44 2.74 -12.20
CA THR A 202 -14.85 3.17 -12.06
C THR A 202 -15.66 2.88 -13.32
N ARG A 203 -15.11 3.17 -14.51
CA ARG A 203 -15.79 2.90 -15.78
C ARG A 203 -15.91 1.42 -16.10
N LEU A 204 -14.91 0.62 -15.74
CA LEU A 204 -14.96 -0.83 -15.91
C LEU A 204 -16.03 -1.44 -15.01
N ILE A 205 -16.15 -0.96 -13.78
CA ILE A 205 -17.22 -1.36 -12.86
C ILE A 205 -18.58 -1.03 -13.47
N ASP A 206 -18.83 0.22 -13.87
CA ASP A 206 -20.12 0.66 -14.44
C ASP A 206 -20.59 -0.15 -15.66
N VAL A 207 -19.66 -0.67 -16.47
CA VAL A 207 -19.96 -1.38 -17.71
C VAL A 207 -20.13 -2.89 -17.49
N PHE A 208 -19.38 -3.47 -16.55
CA PHE A 208 -19.27 -4.92 -16.42
C PHE A 208 -19.90 -5.50 -15.15
N LEU A 209 -20.14 -4.71 -14.11
CA LEU A 209 -20.74 -5.14 -12.84
C LEU A 209 -22.08 -4.45 -12.59
#